data_AF-A0A916LKF6-F1
#
_entry.id   AF-A0A916LKF6-F1
#
_cell.length_a   1.000
_cell.length_b   1.000
_cell.length_c   1.000
_cell.angle_alpha   90.00
_cell.angle_beta   90.00
_cell.angle_gamma   90.00
#
_symmetry.space_group_name_H-M   'P 1'
#
loop_
_entity.id
_entity.type
_entity.pdbx_description
1 polymer ?
#
loop_
_entity_poly.entity_id
_entity_poly.type
_entity_poly.pdbx_seq_one_letter_code
_entity_poly.pdbx_strand_id
1 'polypeptide(L)'
;MQSVNFRYLFPNYGGVTRLFIDYVYNFKNVQRFYNYNFNDLDNLNSLIESVLKNYKNREKVVEILKRQNFYYENFSAREKLELLSRDNTLAVVTGQQVGLMSGPLYTIYKIITAIKLSDFLSEKFKDFNFVPVFYLESEDHDFFEANHVKVFNSSNELVKIEFNPEDTPRENYGPVGEIKFNDRFESVLRKFEEELQDSEFKNDVISFVRSTYKEGFNFAESFAKFVGGLFKNHGLVFLNPNDAEIKRFLVPIFEREIDEHPKLSNLIVDVSAELEERYHAQVKPRAMNLFLFYRGGRYPIEPAEEKGMF
;
A
#
# COMPACT_ATOMS: atom_id res chain seq x y z
N MET A 1 32.26 18.96 15.46
CA MET A 1 31.75 17.73 14.83
C MET A 1 31.46 18.06 13.37
N GLN A 2 32.13 17.43 12.40
CA GLN A 2 31.76 17.59 10.99
C GLN A 2 30.46 16.83 10.74
N SER A 3 29.44 17.53 10.25
CA SER A 3 28.18 16.91 9.83
C SER A 3 28.43 16.09 8.57
N VAL A 4 28.09 14.80 8.60
CA VAL A 4 28.05 13.97 7.38
C VAL A 4 26.78 14.34 6.61
N ASN A 5 26.93 14.81 5.38
CA ASN A 5 25.79 15.06 4.51
C ASN A 5 25.24 13.70 4.02
N PHE A 6 24.00 13.40 4.41
CA PHE A 6 23.33 12.13 4.13
C PHE A 6 23.32 11.76 2.64
N ARG A 7 23.38 12.76 1.74
CA ARG A 7 23.45 12.55 0.30
C ARG A 7 24.67 11.73 -0.14
N TYR A 8 25.73 11.71 0.66
CA TYR A 8 26.96 10.95 0.39
C TYR A 8 27.02 9.59 1.10
N LEU A 9 26.04 9.24 1.95
CA LEU A 9 25.99 7.93 2.61
C LEU A 9 25.44 6.82 1.70
N PHE A 10 24.69 7.16 0.65
CA PHE A 10 24.02 6.16 -0.19
C PHE A 10 24.85 5.58 -1.35
N PRO A 11 25.72 6.35 -2.03
CA PRO A 11 26.46 5.81 -3.18
C PRO A 11 27.55 4.78 -2.79
N ASN A 12 28.10 4.87 -1.58
CA ASN A 12 29.33 4.17 -1.22
C ASN A 12 29.14 2.92 -0.33
N TYR A 13 27.98 2.74 0.32
CA TYR A 13 27.78 1.70 1.34
C TYR A 13 26.87 0.53 0.89
N GLY A 14 26.50 0.47 -0.39
CA GLY A 14 25.66 -0.61 -0.94
C GLY A 14 24.20 -0.55 -0.49
N GLY A 15 23.38 -1.50 -0.94
CA GLY A 15 21.98 -1.66 -0.50
C GLY A 15 20.93 -0.80 -1.21
N VAL A 16 21.33 0.10 -2.10
CA VAL A 16 20.42 0.87 -2.96
C VAL A 16 20.77 0.70 -4.43
N THR A 17 19.74 0.62 -5.27
CA THR A 17 19.92 0.34 -6.70
C THR A 17 20.43 1.57 -7.45
N ARG A 18 21.14 1.36 -8.56
CA ARG A 18 21.60 2.47 -9.40
C ARG A 18 20.43 3.34 -9.90
N LEU A 19 19.31 2.71 -10.23
CA LEU A 19 18.07 3.39 -10.63
C LEU A 19 17.58 4.35 -9.54
N PHE A 20 17.55 3.89 -8.28
CA PHE A 20 17.16 4.76 -7.16
C PHE A 20 18.13 5.93 -6.96
N ILE A 21 19.44 5.69 -7.04
CA ILE A 21 20.45 6.75 -6.94
C ILE A 21 20.25 7.79 -8.05
N ASP A 22 20.06 7.35 -9.30
CA ASP A 22 19.87 8.26 -10.41
C ASP A 22 18.52 8.99 -10.32
N TYR A 23 17.45 8.36 -9.85
CA TYR A 23 16.18 9.02 -9.56
C TYR A 23 16.34 10.16 -8.54
N VAL A 24 17.03 9.90 -7.42
CA VAL A 24 17.16 10.87 -6.33
C VAL A 24 18.14 12.00 -6.66
N TYR A 25 19.28 11.68 -7.28
CA TYR A 25 20.41 12.61 -7.43
C TYR A 25 20.70 13.04 -8.86
N ASN A 26 20.34 12.24 -9.86
CA ASN A 26 20.69 12.46 -11.27
C ASN A 26 19.46 12.33 -12.19
N PHE A 27 18.35 12.98 -11.85
CA PHE A 27 17.04 12.73 -12.48
C PHE A 27 17.06 12.77 -14.03
N LYS A 28 17.95 13.58 -14.63
CA LYS A 28 18.17 13.61 -16.10
C LYS A 28 18.44 12.22 -16.71
N ASN A 29 19.06 11.31 -15.96
CA ASN A 29 19.36 9.95 -16.39
C ASN A 29 18.11 9.04 -16.45
N VAL A 30 17.04 9.41 -15.75
CA VAL A 30 15.79 8.63 -15.66
C VAL A 30 14.58 9.38 -16.19
N GLN A 31 14.72 10.64 -16.61
CA GLN A 31 13.62 11.50 -17.04
C GLN A 31 12.71 10.89 -18.11
N ARG A 32 13.24 10.00 -18.96
CA ARG A 32 12.45 9.30 -19.99
C ARG A 32 11.43 8.32 -19.41
N PHE A 33 11.64 7.86 -18.17
CA PHE A 33 10.81 6.87 -17.49
C PHE A 33 9.84 7.48 -16.46
N TYR A 34 9.95 8.78 -16.19
CA TYR A 34 9.13 9.46 -15.19
C TYR A 34 8.56 10.75 -15.76
N ASN A 35 7.24 10.92 -15.69
CA ASN A 35 6.56 12.11 -16.22
C ASN A 35 6.96 13.43 -15.52
N TYR A 36 7.40 13.36 -14.26
CA TYR A 36 7.69 14.53 -13.43
C TYR A 36 8.92 14.31 -12.55
N ASN A 37 9.71 15.37 -12.37
CA ASN A 37 10.81 15.41 -11.42
C ASN A 37 10.30 15.86 -10.05
N PHE A 38 10.41 15.01 -9.03
CA PHE A 38 9.93 15.34 -7.67
C PHE A 38 10.66 16.54 -7.03
N ASN A 39 11.88 16.86 -7.48
CA ASN A 39 12.64 18.01 -7.00
C ASN A 39 12.27 19.32 -7.70
N ASP A 40 11.48 19.27 -8.78
CA ASP A 40 11.07 20.46 -9.54
C ASP A 40 9.81 21.09 -8.91
N LEU A 41 10.04 21.79 -7.81
CA LEU A 41 8.97 22.40 -7.03
C LEU A 41 8.29 23.59 -7.74
N ASP A 42 8.94 24.19 -8.74
CA ASP A 42 8.40 25.33 -9.47
C ASP A 42 7.34 24.87 -10.48
N ASN A 43 7.53 23.70 -11.10
CA ASN A 43 6.54 23.07 -11.98
C ASN A 43 5.46 22.29 -11.23
N LEU A 44 5.52 22.18 -9.90
CA LEU A 44 4.54 21.42 -9.15
C LEU A 44 3.13 22.03 -9.21
N ASN A 45 3.00 23.36 -9.37
CA ASN A 45 1.70 24.00 -9.52
C ASN A 45 0.96 23.55 -10.80
N SER A 46 1.67 23.43 -11.93
CA SER A 46 1.06 22.96 -13.18
C SER A 46 0.66 21.49 -13.09
N LEU A 47 1.43 20.67 -12.35
CA LEU A 47 1.05 19.31 -12.04
C LEU A 47 -0.24 19.26 -11.20
N ILE A 48 -0.33 20.07 -10.14
CA ILE A 48 -1.53 20.16 -9.29
C ILE A 48 -2.77 20.49 -10.15
N GLU A 49 -2.70 21.52 -10.97
CA GLU A 49 -3.80 21.94 -11.84
C GLU A 49 -4.19 20.84 -12.86
N SER A 50 -3.19 20.18 -13.45
CA SER A 50 -3.41 19.06 -14.37
C SER A 50 -4.12 17.89 -13.70
N VAL A 51 -3.72 17.52 -12.48
CA VAL A 51 -4.38 16.45 -11.72
C VAL A 51 -5.83 16.82 -11.41
N LEU A 52 -6.08 18.05 -10.94
CA LEU A 52 -7.43 18.51 -10.61
C LEU A 52 -8.35 18.53 -11.83
N LYS A 53 -7.86 19.01 -12.98
CA LYS A 53 -8.62 19.08 -14.23
C LYS A 53 -9.04 17.71 -14.76
N ASN A 54 -8.22 16.69 -14.53
CA ASN A 54 -8.46 15.33 -15.02
C ASN A 54 -9.27 14.46 -14.05
N TYR A 55 -9.54 14.95 -12.84
CA TYR A 55 -10.22 14.15 -11.83
C TYR A 55 -11.70 13.96 -12.15
N LYS A 56 -12.14 12.71 -12.20
CA LYS A 56 -13.52 12.30 -12.47
C LYS A 56 -14.10 11.62 -11.24
N ASN A 57 -15.41 11.72 -11.05
CA ASN A 57 -16.17 10.97 -10.03
C ASN A 57 -15.80 11.29 -8.56
N ARG A 58 -15.32 12.50 -8.25
CA ARG A 58 -14.92 12.91 -6.89
C ARG A 58 -15.95 12.58 -5.83
N GLU A 59 -17.19 12.98 -6.07
CA GLU A 59 -18.30 12.76 -5.15
C GLU A 59 -18.44 11.28 -4.80
N LYS A 60 -18.48 10.41 -5.81
CA LYS A 60 -18.67 8.97 -5.62
C LYS A 60 -17.47 8.30 -4.96
N VAL A 61 -16.25 8.69 -5.32
CA VAL A 61 -15.02 8.19 -4.64
C VAL A 61 -15.04 8.59 -3.17
N VAL A 62 -15.40 9.83 -2.84
CA VAL A 62 -15.46 10.28 -1.45
C VAL A 62 -16.57 9.59 -0.67
N GLU A 63 -17.73 9.32 -1.28
CA GLU A 63 -18.80 8.50 -0.68
C GLU A 63 -18.28 7.12 -0.26
N ILE A 64 -17.55 6.44 -1.17
CA ILE A 64 -16.95 5.14 -0.89
C ILE A 64 -15.92 5.24 0.24
N LEU A 65 -15.02 6.23 0.20
CA LEU A 65 -14.01 6.44 1.24
C LEU A 65 -14.66 6.72 2.61
N LYS A 66 -15.74 7.51 2.66
CA LYS A 66 -16.51 7.75 3.89
C LYS A 66 -17.09 6.45 4.44
N ARG A 67 -17.71 5.61 3.59
CA ARG A 67 -18.22 4.28 4.00
C ARG A 67 -17.11 3.39 4.54
N GLN A 68 -15.99 3.27 3.82
CA GLN A 68 -14.88 2.40 4.23
C GLN A 68 -14.26 2.83 5.56
N ASN A 69 -13.95 4.12 5.71
CA ASN A 69 -13.34 4.63 6.94
C ASN A 69 -14.31 4.57 8.13
N PHE A 70 -15.62 4.69 7.89
CA PHE A 70 -16.63 4.44 8.93
C PHE A 70 -16.64 2.97 9.37
N TYR A 71 -16.61 2.02 8.44
CA TYR A 71 -16.51 0.58 8.74
C TYR A 71 -15.26 0.26 9.57
N TYR A 72 -14.13 0.90 9.27
CA TYR A 72 -12.89 0.76 10.04
C TYR A 72 -12.88 1.53 11.37
N GLU A 73 -13.96 2.23 11.74
CA GLU A 73 -14.02 3.12 12.92
C GLU A 73 -12.93 4.22 12.91
N ASN A 74 -12.45 4.60 11.72
CA ASN A 74 -11.43 5.61 11.54
C ASN A 74 -12.03 7.03 11.56
N PHE A 75 -12.59 7.43 12.70
CA PHE A 75 -13.25 8.72 12.86
C PHE A 75 -12.28 9.91 12.71
N SER A 76 -10.98 9.67 12.90
CA SER A 76 -9.94 10.70 12.72
C SER A 76 -9.85 11.24 11.29
N ALA A 77 -10.24 10.44 10.30
CA ALA A 77 -10.21 10.81 8.89
C ALA A 77 -11.35 11.74 8.47
N ARG A 78 -12.35 11.98 9.32
CA ARG A 78 -13.60 12.69 8.95
C ARG A 78 -13.34 14.05 8.30
N GLU A 79 -12.51 14.88 8.93
CA GLU A 79 -12.19 16.21 8.39
C GLU A 79 -11.48 16.14 7.04
N LYS A 80 -10.54 15.18 6.89
CA LYS A 80 -9.82 14.97 5.63
C LYS A 80 -10.72 14.43 4.52
N LEU A 81 -11.72 13.62 4.86
CA LEU A 81 -12.75 13.16 3.92
C LEU A 81 -13.64 14.31 3.44
N GLU A 82 -13.99 15.27 4.31
CA GLU A 82 -14.70 16.48 3.88
C GLU A 82 -13.83 17.39 3.01
N LEU A 83 -12.52 17.48 3.30
CA LEU A 83 -11.60 18.18 2.40
C LEU A 83 -11.56 17.51 1.02
N LEU A 84 -11.50 16.19 0.93
CA LEU A 84 -11.49 15.47 -0.35
C LEU A 84 -12.73 15.76 -1.23
N SER A 85 -13.86 16.16 -0.64
CA SER A 85 -15.04 16.59 -1.39
C SER A 85 -14.85 17.90 -2.14
N ARG A 86 -13.87 18.74 -1.75
CA ARG A 86 -13.61 20.03 -2.41
C ARG A 86 -12.87 19.84 -3.73
N ASP A 87 -13.16 20.72 -4.68
CA ASP A 87 -12.57 20.74 -6.02
C ASP A 87 -11.07 21.06 -6.03
N ASN A 88 -10.59 21.80 -5.04
CA ASN A 88 -9.19 22.17 -4.85
C ASN A 88 -8.38 21.19 -3.96
N THR A 89 -8.86 19.96 -3.76
CA THR A 89 -8.18 18.97 -2.89
C THR A 89 -7.58 17.81 -3.66
N LEU A 90 -6.34 17.46 -3.32
CA LEU A 90 -5.58 16.34 -3.87
C LEU A 90 -5.29 15.30 -2.78
N ALA A 91 -5.11 14.05 -3.22
CA ALA A 91 -4.66 12.97 -2.34
C ALA A 91 -3.15 12.74 -2.53
N VAL A 92 -2.42 12.64 -1.41
CA VAL A 92 -1.07 12.09 -1.39
C VAL A 92 -1.19 10.62 -1.03
N VAL A 93 -1.03 9.76 -2.04
CA VAL A 93 -1.30 8.33 -1.91
C VAL A 93 -0.01 7.56 -1.69
N THR A 94 -0.01 6.69 -0.69
CA THR A 94 0.97 5.61 -0.53
C THR A 94 0.22 4.31 -0.26
N GLY A 95 0.88 3.15 -0.36
CA GLY A 95 0.25 1.88 -0.02
C GLY A 95 1.24 0.81 0.41
N GLN A 96 0.68 -0.26 0.97
CA GLN A 96 1.35 -1.51 1.26
C GLN A 96 0.33 -2.62 1.48
N GLN A 97 0.78 -3.87 1.31
CA GLN A 97 0.07 -5.07 1.76
C GLN A 97 -0.34 -4.95 3.23
N VAL A 98 -1.54 -5.49 3.54
CA VAL A 98 -2.14 -5.48 4.87
C VAL A 98 -1.53 -6.54 5.80
N GLY A 99 -0.24 -6.39 6.11
CA GLY A 99 0.51 -7.33 6.95
C GLY A 99 0.09 -7.32 8.43
N LEU A 100 0.26 -8.47 9.09
CA LEU A 100 -0.03 -8.65 10.51
C LEU A 100 0.70 -7.60 11.35
N MET A 101 -0.03 -6.90 12.23
CA MET A 101 0.47 -5.83 13.11
C MET A 101 1.23 -4.73 12.33
N SER A 102 0.68 -4.30 11.19
CA SER A 102 1.26 -3.36 10.20
C SER A 102 2.38 -3.91 9.31
N GLY A 103 2.83 -5.14 9.57
CA GLY A 103 3.94 -5.75 8.86
C GLY A 103 5.27 -5.03 9.12
N PRO A 104 6.11 -4.83 8.10
CA PRO A 104 7.43 -4.25 8.27
C PRO A 104 7.40 -2.75 8.54
N LEU A 105 8.43 -2.24 9.25
CA LEU A 105 8.54 -0.82 9.64
C LEU A 105 8.47 0.18 8.47
N TYR A 106 8.84 -0.22 7.26
CA TYR A 106 8.74 0.68 6.11
C TYR A 106 7.28 1.06 5.79
N THR A 107 6.28 0.27 6.22
CA THR A 107 4.86 0.65 6.16
C THR A 107 4.61 1.93 6.94
N ILE A 108 5.12 1.99 8.17
CA ILE A 108 5.04 3.16 9.06
C ILE A 108 5.77 4.34 8.43
N TYR A 109 6.97 4.14 7.86
CA TYR A 109 7.71 5.21 7.20
C TYR A 109 7.01 5.75 5.95
N LYS A 110 6.37 4.89 5.15
CA LYS A 110 5.53 5.31 4.02
C LYS A 110 4.37 6.19 4.48
N ILE A 111 3.68 5.80 5.55
CA ILE A 111 2.57 6.58 6.12
C ILE A 111 3.05 7.94 6.61
N ILE A 112 4.11 7.97 7.41
CA ILE A 112 4.72 9.22 7.91
C ILE A 112 5.11 10.12 6.72
N THR A 113 5.68 9.53 5.66
CA THR A 113 6.06 10.28 4.46
C THR A 113 4.86 10.90 3.78
N ALA A 114 3.75 10.17 3.60
CA ALA A 114 2.54 10.70 2.99
C ALA A 114 1.90 11.82 3.83
N ILE A 115 1.87 11.67 5.16
CA ILE A 115 1.39 12.70 6.09
C ILE A 115 2.26 13.95 5.98
N LYS A 116 3.59 13.80 6.14
CA LYS A 116 4.53 14.92 6.09
C LYS A 116 4.55 15.62 4.73
N LEU A 117 4.41 14.87 3.64
CA LEU A 117 4.30 15.44 2.32
C LEU A 117 2.99 16.22 2.16
N SER A 118 1.87 15.71 2.68
CA SER A 118 0.59 16.43 2.67
C SER A 118 0.67 17.75 3.45
N ASP A 119 1.30 17.74 4.62
CA ASP A 119 1.51 18.93 5.44
C ASP A 119 2.41 19.95 4.70
N PHE A 120 3.55 19.50 4.17
CA PHE A 120 4.48 20.33 3.41
C PHE A 120 3.82 21.00 2.20
N LEU A 121 3.02 20.23 1.43
CA LEU A 121 2.32 20.76 0.27
C LEU A 121 1.22 21.75 0.66
N SER A 122 0.49 21.48 1.75
CA SER A 122 -0.53 22.40 2.28
C SER A 122 0.09 23.69 2.84
N GLU A 123 1.32 23.62 3.35
CA GLU A 123 2.09 24.79 3.76
C GLU A 123 2.52 25.64 2.56
N LYS A 124 2.99 24.98 1.49
CA LYS A 124 3.51 25.64 0.30
C LYS A 124 2.44 26.21 -0.63
N PHE A 125 1.32 25.51 -0.79
CA PHE A 125 0.26 25.91 -1.72
C PHE A 125 -1.06 26.15 -0.98
N LYS A 126 -1.29 27.40 -0.58
CA LYS A 126 -2.42 27.79 0.29
C LYS A 126 -3.80 27.69 -0.37
N ASP A 127 -3.84 27.71 -1.70
CA ASP A 127 -5.09 27.60 -2.48
C ASP A 127 -5.57 26.16 -2.67
N PHE A 128 -4.76 25.17 -2.27
CA PHE A 128 -5.06 23.75 -2.41
C PHE A 128 -5.02 23.03 -1.06
N ASN A 129 -5.66 21.87 -1.00
CA ASN A 129 -5.59 20.98 0.15
C ASN A 129 -4.94 19.65 -0.26
N PHE A 130 -4.19 19.04 0.66
CA PHE A 130 -3.55 17.75 0.44
C PHE A 130 -3.92 16.79 1.57
N VAL A 131 -4.41 15.61 1.20
CA VAL A 131 -4.92 14.61 2.14
C VAL A 131 -4.09 13.33 2.04
N PRO A 132 -3.52 12.83 3.15
CA PRO A 132 -2.80 11.57 3.14
C PRO A 132 -3.78 10.40 3.01
N VAL A 133 -3.58 9.59 1.98
CA VAL A 133 -4.38 8.39 1.72
C VAL A 133 -3.46 7.17 1.73
N PHE A 134 -3.85 6.15 2.49
CA PHE A 134 -3.21 4.85 2.52
C PHE A 134 -4.04 3.83 1.73
N TYR A 135 -3.49 3.37 0.62
CA TYR A 135 -4.02 2.28 -0.19
C TYR A 135 -3.71 0.95 0.47
N LEU A 136 -4.76 0.27 0.93
CA LEU A 136 -4.68 -1.06 1.51
C LEU A 136 -4.54 -2.06 0.36
N GLU A 137 -3.35 -2.61 0.12
CA GLU A 137 -3.14 -3.64 -0.90
C GLU A 137 -3.69 -4.99 -0.39
N SER A 138 -5.01 -5.03 -0.26
CA SER A 138 -5.82 -6.11 0.30
C SER A 138 -6.06 -7.25 -0.67
N GLU A 139 -5.85 -6.99 -1.96
CA GLU A 139 -6.10 -7.92 -3.07
C GLU A 139 -4.93 -8.82 -3.39
N ASP A 140 -3.75 -8.54 -2.81
CA ASP A 140 -2.64 -9.46 -2.95
C ASP A 140 -2.99 -10.80 -2.32
N HIS A 141 -2.40 -11.87 -2.84
CA HIS A 141 -2.58 -13.25 -2.45
C HIS A 141 -1.37 -13.81 -1.71
N ASP A 142 -0.28 -13.05 -1.56
CA ASP A 142 0.91 -13.48 -0.81
C ASP A 142 0.64 -13.45 0.71
N PHE A 143 -0.14 -14.44 1.15
CA PHE A 143 -0.49 -14.61 2.55
C PHE A 143 0.75 -14.82 3.42
N PHE A 144 1.76 -15.56 2.95
CA PHE A 144 2.94 -15.85 3.76
C PHE A 144 3.85 -14.63 3.97
N GLU A 145 3.79 -13.64 3.07
CA GLU A 145 4.39 -12.33 3.33
C GLU A 145 3.63 -11.56 4.43
N ALA A 146 2.28 -11.60 4.43
CA ALA A 146 1.45 -10.85 5.38
C ALA A 146 1.25 -11.52 6.74
N ASN A 147 1.36 -12.84 6.86
CA ASN A 147 0.84 -13.58 8.01
C ASN A 147 1.67 -13.47 9.29
N HIS A 148 2.70 -12.62 9.32
CA HIS A 148 3.67 -12.63 10.40
C HIS A 148 4.19 -11.24 10.76
N VAL A 149 4.70 -11.15 11.99
CA VAL A 149 5.48 -10.03 12.50
C VAL A 149 6.78 -10.56 13.06
N LYS A 150 7.82 -9.71 13.07
CA LYS A 150 9.09 -10.01 13.73
C LYS A 150 9.31 -9.00 14.85
N VAL A 151 9.62 -9.50 16.04
CA VAL A 151 9.86 -8.68 17.24
C VAL A 151 11.18 -9.05 17.88
N PHE A 152 11.78 -8.11 18.59
CA PHE A 152 12.91 -8.41 19.47
C PHE A 152 12.40 -8.90 20.82
N ASN A 153 12.89 -10.06 21.25
CA ASN A 153 12.54 -10.62 22.54
C ASN A 153 13.41 -10.06 23.69
N SER A 154 13.18 -10.52 24.91
CA SER A 154 13.96 -10.17 26.11
C SER A 154 15.46 -10.48 26.01
N SER A 155 15.83 -11.41 25.13
CA SER A 155 17.23 -11.77 24.83
C SER A 155 17.82 -10.97 23.66
N ASN A 156 17.10 -9.99 23.12
CA ASN A 156 17.43 -9.22 21.90
C ASN A 156 17.55 -10.08 20.64
N GLU A 157 16.83 -11.21 20.60
CA GLU A 157 16.73 -12.07 19.42
C GLU A 157 15.52 -11.68 18.58
N LEU A 158 15.68 -11.72 17.25
CA LEU A 158 14.58 -11.44 16.33
C LEU A 158 13.71 -12.70 16.15
N VAL A 159 12.52 -12.70 16.74
CA VAL A 159 11.59 -13.83 16.73
C VAL A 159 10.45 -13.57 15.75
N LYS A 160 10.12 -14.59 14.93
CA LYS A 160 8.96 -14.57 14.02
C LYS A 160 7.72 -15.11 14.74
N ILE A 161 6.64 -14.36 14.67
CA ILE A 161 5.33 -14.72 15.20
C ILE A 161 4.35 -14.72 14.04
N GLU A 162 3.68 -15.85 13.82
CA GLU A 162 2.89 -16.12 12.62
C GLU A 162 1.46 -16.48 12.99
N PHE A 163 0.52 -16.03 12.17
CA PHE A 163 -0.87 -16.48 12.19
C PHE A 163 -1.10 -17.46 11.04
N ASN A 164 -1.71 -18.61 11.34
CA ASN A 164 -2.21 -19.53 10.32
C ASN A 164 -3.68 -19.85 10.66
N PRO A 165 -4.62 -19.58 9.73
CA PRO A 165 -6.04 -19.83 10.00
C PRO A 165 -6.39 -21.32 10.03
N GLU A 166 -5.53 -22.19 9.51
CA GLU A 166 -5.73 -23.63 9.35
C GLU A 166 -4.43 -24.38 9.70
N ASP A 167 -4.53 -25.65 10.09
CA ASP A 167 -3.34 -26.48 10.39
C ASP A 167 -2.51 -26.80 9.15
N THR A 168 -3.20 -27.05 8.03
CA THR A 168 -2.57 -27.37 6.75
C THR A 168 -2.57 -26.12 5.88
N PRO A 169 -1.40 -25.64 5.44
CA PRO A 169 -1.33 -24.48 4.57
C PRO A 169 -2.02 -24.73 3.22
N ARG A 170 -2.70 -23.71 2.69
CA ARG A 170 -3.25 -23.70 1.33
C ARG A 170 -2.27 -23.02 0.39
N GLU A 171 -2.25 -23.45 -0.87
CA GLU A 171 -1.47 -22.75 -1.90
C GLU A 171 -2.08 -21.39 -2.27
N ASN A 172 -3.41 -21.27 -2.18
CA ASN A 172 -4.14 -20.06 -2.52
C ASN A 172 -5.18 -19.75 -1.45
N TYR A 173 -4.92 -18.69 -0.69
CA TYR A 173 -5.84 -18.19 0.33
C TYR A 173 -6.83 -17.15 -0.20
N GLY A 174 -6.75 -16.80 -1.49
CA GLY A 174 -7.46 -15.66 -2.05
C GLY A 174 -6.81 -14.33 -1.65
N PRO A 175 -7.56 -13.22 -1.76
CA PRO A 175 -7.06 -11.91 -1.34
C PRO A 175 -6.82 -11.88 0.17
N VAL A 176 -5.59 -11.53 0.57
CA VAL A 176 -5.13 -11.49 1.96
C VAL A 176 -6.07 -10.67 2.84
N GLY A 177 -6.54 -9.54 2.33
CA GLY A 177 -7.42 -8.64 3.06
C GLY A 177 -8.78 -9.24 3.44
N GLU A 178 -9.24 -10.32 2.79
CA GLU A 178 -10.48 -11.01 3.13
C GLU A 178 -10.30 -12.16 4.13
N ILE A 179 -9.06 -12.61 4.36
CA ILE A 179 -8.76 -13.71 5.28
C ILE A 179 -9.15 -13.28 6.69
N LYS A 180 -10.00 -14.09 7.34
CA LYS A 180 -10.49 -13.81 8.69
C LYS A 180 -9.57 -14.39 9.76
N PHE A 181 -9.41 -13.63 10.84
CA PHE A 181 -8.87 -14.15 12.09
C PHE A 181 -9.92 -15.05 12.75
N ASN A 182 -9.47 -16.20 13.25
CA ASN A 182 -10.28 -17.14 14.02
C ASN A 182 -9.69 -17.30 15.44
N ASP A 183 -10.28 -18.20 16.22
CA ASP A 183 -9.87 -18.58 17.58
C ASP A 183 -8.36 -18.88 17.72
N ARG A 184 -7.71 -19.35 16.66
CA ARG A 184 -6.26 -19.59 16.63
C ARG A 184 -5.44 -18.32 16.87
N PHE A 185 -5.99 -17.14 16.59
CA PHE A 185 -5.27 -15.89 16.83
C PHE A 185 -4.92 -15.66 18.31
N GLU A 186 -5.67 -16.23 19.26
CA GLU A 186 -5.33 -16.15 20.68
C GLU A 186 -3.96 -16.78 21.01
N SER A 187 -3.59 -17.85 20.29
CA SER A 187 -2.25 -18.44 20.43
C SER A 187 -1.14 -17.50 19.93
N VAL A 188 -1.41 -16.73 18.88
CA VAL A 188 -0.51 -15.73 18.32
C VAL A 188 -0.33 -14.58 19.32
N LEU A 189 -1.42 -14.12 19.93
CA LEU A 189 -1.39 -13.08 20.97
C LEU A 189 -0.62 -13.53 22.21
N ARG A 190 -0.82 -14.75 22.70
CA ARG A 190 -0.05 -15.29 23.83
C ARG A 190 1.44 -15.33 23.51
N LYS A 191 1.83 -15.87 22.35
CA LYS A 191 3.23 -15.88 21.93
C LYS A 191 3.80 -14.47 21.82
N PHE A 192 3.04 -13.53 21.27
CA PHE A 192 3.45 -12.12 21.20
C PHE A 192 3.67 -11.51 22.59
N GLU A 193 2.78 -11.78 23.54
CA GLU A 193 2.93 -11.36 24.92
C GLU A 193 4.14 -11.99 25.62
N GLU A 194 4.40 -13.28 25.40
CA GLU A 194 5.55 -13.99 25.98
C GLU A 194 6.89 -13.46 25.44
N GLU A 195 6.99 -13.21 24.13
CA GLU A 195 8.23 -12.77 23.49
C GLU A 195 8.56 -11.31 23.79
N LEU A 196 7.57 -10.42 23.93
CA LEU A 196 7.82 -9.01 24.18
C LEU A 196 8.53 -8.76 25.51
N GLN A 197 9.53 -7.87 25.46
CA GLN A 197 10.24 -7.39 26.65
C GLN A 197 9.28 -6.81 27.68
N ASP A 198 9.53 -7.11 28.94
CA ASP A 198 8.72 -6.56 30.02
C ASP A 198 9.02 -5.07 30.20
N SER A 199 7.97 -4.24 30.16
CA SER A 199 8.06 -2.79 30.28
C SER A 199 6.73 -2.22 30.74
N GLU A 200 6.76 -0.98 31.25
CA GLU A 200 5.56 -0.22 31.62
C GLU A 200 4.58 -0.01 30.47
N PHE A 201 5.02 -0.17 29.21
CA PHE A 201 4.20 -0.03 28.00
C PHE A 201 3.62 -1.35 27.49
N LYS A 202 4.11 -2.51 27.98
CA LYS A 202 3.77 -3.83 27.42
C LYS A 202 2.25 -4.08 27.43
N ASN A 203 1.60 -3.83 28.57
CA ASN A 203 0.15 -4.05 28.72
C ASN A 203 -0.68 -3.19 27.76
N ASP A 204 -0.27 -1.96 27.50
CA ASP A 204 -0.95 -1.07 26.58
C ASP A 204 -0.80 -1.54 25.13
N VAL A 205 0.40 -2.01 24.75
CA VAL A 205 0.66 -2.58 23.43
C VAL A 205 -0.17 -3.85 23.20
N ILE A 206 -0.18 -4.78 24.16
CA ILE A 206 -0.98 -6.01 24.06
C ILE A 206 -2.47 -5.67 23.97
N SER A 207 -2.95 -4.76 24.82
CA SER A 207 -4.36 -4.32 24.81
C SER A 207 -4.74 -3.68 23.47
N PHE A 208 -3.83 -2.89 22.89
CA PHE A 208 -4.04 -2.25 21.59
C PHE A 208 -4.11 -3.27 20.45
N VAL A 209 -3.19 -4.23 20.39
CA VAL A 209 -3.21 -5.31 19.39
C VAL A 209 -4.49 -6.14 19.55
N ARG A 210 -4.84 -6.56 20.77
CA ARG A 210 -6.07 -7.32 21.05
C ARG A 210 -7.35 -6.56 20.66
N SER A 211 -7.33 -5.23 20.75
CA SER A 211 -8.49 -4.41 20.36
C SER A 211 -8.70 -4.33 18.84
N THR A 212 -7.64 -4.58 18.05
CA THR A 212 -7.61 -4.35 16.60
C THR A 212 -7.58 -5.65 15.79
N TYR A 213 -7.10 -6.75 16.37
CA TYR A 213 -7.12 -8.09 15.78
C TYR A 213 -8.01 -9.02 16.61
N LYS A 214 -9.19 -9.36 16.09
CA LYS A 214 -10.22 -10.15 16.79
C LYS A 214 -10.79 -11.23 15.89
N GLU A 215 -11.31 -12.28 16.51
CA GLU A 215 -12.09 -13.29 15.80
C GLU A 215 -13.21 -12.65 14.98
N GLY A 216 -13.33 -13.06 13.72
CA GLY A 216 -14.33 -12.56 12.77
C GLY A 216 -13.88 -11.36 11.93
N PHE A 217 -12.90 -10.57 12.40
CA PHE A 217 -12.28 -9.51 11.59
C PHE A 217 -11.39 -10.12 10.52
N ASN A 218 -11.17 -9.38 9.44
CA ASN A 218 -10.19 -9.76 8.41
C ASN A 218 -8.91 -8.93 8.49
N PHE A 219 -7.89 -9.30 7.71
CA PHE A 219 -6.61 -8.57 7.67
C PHE A 219 -6.78 -7.11 7.28
N ALA A 220 -7.61 -6.78 6.29
CA ALA A 220 -7.80 -5.39 5.87
C ALA A 220 -8.42 -4.52 6.98
N GLU A 221 -9.45 -5.04 7.64
CA GLU A 221 -10.10 -4.37 8.77
C GLU A 221 -9.16 -4.22 9.97
N SER A 222 -8.47 -5.30 10.36
CA SER A 222 -7.59 -5.29 11.52
C SER A 222 -6.39 -4.38 11.30
N PHE A 223 -5.82 -4.40 10.08
CA PHE A 223 -4.77 -3.48 9.68
C PHE A 223 -5.24 -2.03 9.73
N ALA A 224 -6.39 -1.71 9.13
CA ALA A 224 -6.91 -0.34 9.10
C ALA A 224 -7.22 0.17 10.52
N LYS A 225 -7.78 -0.66 11.40
CA LYS A 225 -8.02 -0.31 12.81
C LYS A 225 -6.69 -0.10 13.56
N PHE A 226 -5.71 -0.99 13.39
CA PHE A 226 -4.39 -0.87 14.02
C PHE A 226 -3.64 0.37 13.56
N VAL A 227 -3.49 0.57 12.25
CA VAL A 227 -2.81 1.74 11.70
C VAL A 227 -3.60 3.03 12.00
N GLY A 228 -4.93 2.98 11.93
CA GLY A 228 -5.79 4.11 12.28
C GLY A 228 -5.61 4.54 13.73
N GLY A 229 -5.46 3.59 14.66
CA GLY A 229 -5.14 3.86 16.06
C GLY A 229 -3.76 4.50 16.25
N LEU A 230 -2.73 4.01 15.55
CA LEU A 230 -1.37 4.57 15.58
C LEU A 230 -1.33 6.02 15.07
N PHE A 231 -2.12 6.34 14.04
CA PHE A 231 -2.12 7.64 13.37
C PHE A 231 -3.39 8.47 13.61
N LYS A 232 -4.11 8.20 14.71
CA LYS A 232 -5.42 8.80 15.04
C LYS A 232 -5.45 10.32 15.12
N ASN A 233 -4.30 10.98 15.21
CA ASN A 233 -4.19 12.45 15.28
C ASN A 233 -3.77 13.08 13.95
N HIS A 234 -3.63 12.30 12.88
CA HIS A 234 -3.07 12.76 11.61
C HIS A 234 -4.05 12.69 10.43
N GLY A 235 -5.27 12.21 10.66
CA GLY A 235 -6.33 12.16 9.65
C GLY A 235 -6.00 11.27 8.44
N LEU A 236 -5.23 10.20 8.63
CA LEU A 236 -4.92 9.25 7.57
C LEU A 236 -6.20 8.61 7.03
N VAL A 237 -6.46 8.73 5.73
CA VAL A 237 -7.62 8.13 5.07
C VAL A 237 -7.23 6.76 4.52
N PHE A 238 -8.04 5.72 4.75
CA PHE A 238 -7.83 4.41 4.14
C PHE A 238 -8.65 4.25 2.86
N LEU A 239 -8.05 3.62 1.84
CA LEU A 239 -8.71 3.16 0.63
C LEU A 239 -8.49 1.66 0.48
N ASN A 240 -9.56 0.88 0.53
CA ASN A 240 -9.57 -0.52 0.15
C ASN A 240 -9.99 -0.66 -1.32
N PRO A 241 -9.10 -1.12 -2.23
CA PRO A 241 -9.40 -1.27 -3.65
C PRO A 241 -10.30 -2.46 -3.97
N ASN A 242 -10.44 -3.42 -3.04
CA ASN A 242 -11.31 -4.59 -3.17
C ASN A 242 -12.80 -4.26 -2.95
N ASP A 243 -13.19 -3.02 -3.22
CA ASP A 243 -14.55 -2.54 -3.08
C ASP A 243 -15.26 -2.63 -4.43
N ALA A 244 -16.43 -3.28 -4.45
CA ALA A 244 -17.17 -3.50 -5.68
C ALA A 244 -17.51 -2.21 -6.44
N GLU A 245 -17.74 -1.09 -5.75
CA GLU A 245 -17.99 0.20 -6.42
C GLU A 245 -16.72 0.83 -6.96
N ILE A 246 -15.57 0.65 -6.28
CA ILE A 246 -14.26 1.04 -6.84
C ILE A 246 -13.98 0.25 -8.12
N LYS A 247 -14.23 -1.07 -8.10
CA LYS A 247 -14.02 -1.94 -9.27
C LYS A 247 -14.86 -1.54 -10.48
N ARG A 248 -16.06 -0.96 -10.28
CA ARG A 248 -16.87 -0.46 -11.40
C ARG A 248 -16.18 0.65 -12.19
N PHE A 249 -15.36 1.49 -11.55
CA PHE A 249 -14.57 2.50 -12.27
C PHE A 249 -13.46 1.89 -13.13
N LEU A 250 -13.03 0.67 -12.82
CA LEU A 250 -11.97 -0.03 -13.52
C LEU A 250 -12.48 -0.90 -14.67
N VAL A 251 -13.80 -1.07 -14.85
CA VAL A 251 -14.36 -1.88 -15.95
C VAL A 251 -13.81 -1.47 -17.32
N PRO A 252 -13.77 -0.17 -17.71
CA PRO A 252 -13.21 0.22 -19.01
C PRO A 252 -11.70 -0.06 -19.14
N ILE A 253 -10.99 -0.18 -18.02
CA ILE A 253 -9.56 -0.52 -17.99
C ILE A 253 -9.40 -2.04 -18.17
N PHE A 254 -10.22 -2.83 -17.49
CA PHE A 254 -10.24 -4.29 -17.64
C PHE A 254 -10.66 -4.73 -19.04
N GLU A 255 -11.72 -4.15 -19.58
CA GLU A 255 -12.17 -4.41 -20.96
C GLU A 255 -11.06 -4.08 -21.96
N ARG A 256 -10.41 -2.93 -21.83
CA ARG A 256 -9.29 -2.56 -22.71
C ARG A 256 -8.11 -3.53 -22.63
N GLU A 257 -7.73 -3.97 -21.43
CA GLU A 257 -6.63 -4.95 -21.27
C GLU A 257 -6.98 -6.28 -21.92
N ILE A 258 -8.25 -6.72 -21.85
CA ILE A 258 -8.72 -7.95 -22.48
C ILE A 258 -8.78 -7.80 -24.01
N ASP A 259 -9.42 -6.72 -24.51
CA ASP A 259 -9.67 -6.49 -25.93
C ASP A 259 -8.40 -6.17 -26.72
N GLU A 260 -7.45 -5.44 -26.10
CA GLU A 260 -6.20 -5.02 -26.74
C GLU A 260 -5.02 -5.95 -26.41
N HIS A 261 -5.22 -7.07 -25.70
CA HIS A 261 -4.17 -8.03 -25.38
C HIS A 261 -3.40 -8.48 -26.64
N PRO A 262 -2.05 -8.56 -26.64
CA PRO A 262 -1.11 -8.35 -25.52
C PRO A 262 -0.46 -6.94 -25.51
N LYS A 263 -1.16 -5.89 -25.98
CA LYS A 263 -0.57 -4.55 -26.18
C LYS A 263 0.08 -3.96 -24.93
N LEU A 264 -0.57 -4.00 -23.77
CA LEU A 264 0.01 -3.48 -22.52
C LEU A 264 1.27 -4.26 -22.13
N SER A 265 1.22 -5.58 -22.21
CA SER A 265 2.36 -6.46 -21.92
C SER A 265 3.55 -6.15 -22.83
N ASN A 266 3.32 -5.92 -24.13
CA ASN A 266 4.37 -5.51 -25.06
C ASN A 266 4.96 -4.14 -24.68
N LEU A 267 4.13 -3.16 -24.30
CA LEU A 267 4.62 -1.86 -23.82
C LEU A 267 5.50 -2.01 -22.57
N ILE A 268 5.14 -2.90 -21.64
CA ILE A 268 5.95 -3.20 -20.45
C ILE A 268 7.27 -3.86 -20.86
N VAL A 269 7.25 -4.82 -21.80
CA VAL A 269 8.48 -5.46 -22.32
C VAL A 269 9.42 -4.44 -22.95
N ASP A 270 8.91 -3.54 -23.80
CA ASP A 270 9.71 -2.54 -24.50
C ASP A 270 10.40 -1.58 -23.50
N VAL A 271 9.65 -1.08 -22.52
CA VAL A 271 10.22 -0.20 -21.46
C VAL A 271 11.20 -0.96 -20.56
N SER A 272 10.91 -2.23 -20.23
CA SER A 272 11.83 -3.06 -19.44
C SER A 272 13.14 -3.31 -20.18
N ALA A 273 13.10 -3.60 -21.48
CA ALA A 273 14.31 -3.79 -22.30
C ALA A 273 15.17 -2.50 -22.32
N GLU A 274 14.54 -1.34 -22.48
CA GLU A 274 15.24 -0.04 -22.45
C GLU A 274 15.82 0.29 -21.06
N LEU A 275 15.12 -0.08 -19.97
CA LEU A 275 15.62 0.06 -18.60
C LEU A 275 16.84 -0.83 -18.34
N GLU A 276 16.81 -2.07 -18.83
CA GLU A 276 17.83 -3.09 -18.59
C GLU A 276 19.18 -2.79 -19.26
N GLU A 277 19.23 -1.86 -20.24
CA GLU A 277 20.51 -1.37 -20.80
C GLU A 277 21.42 -0.72 -19.75
N ARG A 278 20.84 -0.16 -18.68
CA ARG A 278 21.58 0.63 -17.66
C ARG A 278 21.21 0.29 -16.22
N TYR A 279 20.06 -0.32 -16.00
CA TYR A 279 19.50 -0.61 -14.69
C TYR A 279 19.12 -2.10 -14.58
N HIS A 280 18.67 -2.52 -13.39
CA HIS A 280 18.22 -3.89 -13.16
C HIS A 280 16.77 -4.06 -13.64
N ALA A 281 16.42 -5.27 -14.06
CA ALA A 281 15.06 -5.66 -14.40
C ALA A 281 14.08 -5.31 -13.27
N GLN A 282 12.93 -4.72 -13.62
CA GLN A 282 11.91 -4.28 -12.64
C GLN A 282 10.79 -5.32 -12.48
N VAL A 283 10.08 -5.61 -13.58
CA VAL A 283 8.88 -6.47 -13.58
C VAL A 283 8.92 -7.37 -14.80
N LYS A 284 8.52 -8.63 -14.63
CA LYS A 284 8.27 -9.56 -15.74
C LYS A 284 6.77 -9.55 -16.04
N PRO A 285 6.32 -8.96 -17.15
CA PRO A 285 4.90 -8.96 -17.49
C PRO A 285 4.42 -10.38 -17.79
N ARG A 286 3.13 -10.62 -17.53
CA ARG A 286 2.43 -11.82 -18.01
C ARG A 286 1.84 -11.54 -19.39
N ALA A 287 1.29 -12.56 -20.05
CA ALA A 287 0.51 -12.35 -21.27
C ALA A 287 -0.62 -11.33 -20.99
N MET A 288 -1.38 -11.56 -19.93
CA MET A 288 -2.41 -10.65 -19.41
C MET A 288 -2.12 -10.31 -17.94
N ASN A 289 -2.27 -9.04 -17.57
CA ASN A 289 -1.91 -8.54 -16.24
C ASN A 289 -3.13 -8.42 -15.32
N LEU A 290 -4.08 -9.35 -15.44
CA LEU A 290 -5.32 -9.39 -14.67
C LEU A 290 -5.44 -10.65 -13.82
N PHE A 291 -6.24 -10.55 -12.77
CA PHE A 291 -6.56 -11.65 -11.88
C PHE A 291 -8.08 -11.76 -11.70
N LEU A 292 -8.56 -12.98 -11.52
CA LEU A 292 -9.95 -13.31 -11.23
C LEU A 292 -10.06 -13.85 -9.80
N PHE A 293 -10.98 -13.28 -9.01
CA PHE A 293 -11.43 -13.90 -7.77
C PHE A 293 -12.50 -14.95 -8.07
N TYR A 294 -12.22 -16.21 -7.71
CA TYR A 294 -13.11 -17.32 -7.97
C TYR A 294 -13.04 -18.35 -6.84
N ARG A 295 -14.19 -18.77 -6.30
CA ARG A 295 -14.30 -19.78 -5.23
C ARG A 295 -13.36 -19.54 -4.03
N GLY A 296 -13.17 -18.27 -3.65
CA GLY A 296 -12.31 -17.89 -2.52
C GLY A 296 -10.80 -17.91 -2.81
N GLY A 297 -10.40 -18.10 -4.07
CA GLY A 297 -9.01 -17.96 -4.53
C GLY A 297 -8.84 -16.77 -5.48
N ARG A 298 -7.59 -16.40 -5.74
CA ARG A 298 -7.19 -15.40 -6.75
C ARG A 298 -6.35 -16.08 -7.82
N TYR A 299 -6.78 -16.01 -9.07
CA TYR A 299 -6.12 -16.71 -10.18
C TYR A 299 -5.68 -15.72 -11.25
N PRO A 300 -4.47 -15.85 -11.81
CA PRO A 300 -4.10 -15.09 -12.99
C PRO A 300 -5.06 -15.46 -14.13
N ILE A 301 -5.46 -14.46 -14.92
CA ILE A 301 -6.21 -14.72 -16.16
C ILE A 301 -5.17 -14.94 -17.25
N GLU A 302 -5.32 -16.03 -18.01
CA GLU A 302 -4.46 -16.34 -19.16
C GLU A 302 -5.31 -16.38 -20.44
N PRO A 303 -4.81 -15.87 -21.57
CA PRO A 303 -5.48 -16.05 -22.85
C PRO A 303 -5.53 -17.54 -23.18
N ALA A 304 -6.66 -18.02 -23.67
CA ALA A 304 -6.76 -19.40 -24.15
C ALA A 304 -5.82 -19.59 -25.36
N GLU A 305 -5.00 -20.64 -25.34
CA GLU A 305 -4.36 -21.12 -26.56
C GLU A 305 -5.47 -21.66 -27.47
N GLU A 306 -5.68 -21.07 -28.65
CA GLU A 306 -6.70 -21.55 -29.58
C GLU A 306 -6.45 -23.01 -29.99
N LYS A 307 -7.12 -23.94 -29.31
CA LYS A 307 -7.91 -25.08 -29.83
C LYS A 307 -8.41 -25.92 -28.64
N GLY A 308 -9.51 -25.49 -28.02
CA GLY A 308 -10.19 -26.28 -27.00
C GLY A 308 -11.59 -25.75 -26.75
N MET A 309 -12.58 -26.53 -27.21
CA MET A 309 -14.02 -26.29 -27.11
C MET A 309 -14.48 -25.95 -25.69
N PHE A 310 -15.44 -25.02 -25.59
CA PHE A 310 -16.40 -24.96 -24.48
C PHE A 310 -17.24 -26.25 -24.41
#